data_AF-S4PPC1-F1
#
_entry.id   AF-S4PPC1-F1
#
_cell.length_a   1.000
_cell.length_b   1.000
_cell.length_c   1.000
_cell.angle_alpha   90.00
_cell.angle_beta   90.00
_cell.angle_gamma   90.00
#
_symmetry.space_group_name_H-M   'P 1'
#
loop_
_entity.id
_entity.type
_entity.pdbx_description
1 polymer ?
#
loop_
_entity_poly.entity_id
_entity_poly.type
_entity_poly.pdbx_seq_one_letter_code
_entity_poly.pdbx_strand_id
1 'polypeptide(L)' 'MFGGVLLTRVQCTVCRSSSLSRDVFRDLQLAFPEKPEGREHSVQSLLEYYCSKESLSGDNKYQCHDCGGL' A
#
# COMPACT_ATOMS: atom_id res chain seq x y z
N MET A 1 -11.84 2.09 23.04
CA MET A 1 -10.57 2.55 22.42
C MET A 1 -10.42 1.81 21.11
N PHE A 2 -10.52 2.50 19.97
CA PHE A 2 -10.46 1.87 18.65
C PHE A 2 -9.02 1.92 18.14
N GLY A 3 -8.42 0.76 17.97
CA GLY A 3 -7.06 0.62 17.42
C GLY A 3 -6.99 -0.68 16.63
N GLY A 4 -6.45 -0.59 15.42
CA GLY A 4 -6.18 -1.73 14.54
C GLY A 4 -4.68 -1.85 14.24
N VAL A 5 -4.31 -2.95 13.60
CA VAL A 5 -2.93 -3.18 13.13
C VAL A 5 -2.98 -3.41 11.62
N LEU A 6 -2.19 -2.63 10.89
CA LEU A 6 -1.95 -2.78 9.46
C LEU A 6 -0.62 -3.49 9.25
N LEU A 7 -0.60 -4.45 8.33
CA LEU A 7 0.57 -5.22 7.97
C LEU A 7 0.99 -4.88 6.54
N THR A 8 2.11 -4.18 6.39
CA THR A 8 2.63 -3.78 5.09
C THR A 8 3.81 -4.65 4.71
N ARG A 9 3.72 -5.34 3.57
CA ARG A 9 4.84 -6.12 3.01
C ARG A 9 5.40 -5.39 1.80
N VAL A 10 6.68 -5.02 1.88
CA VAL A 10 7.43 -4.51 0.73
C VAL A 10 8.29 -5.65 0.19
N GLN A 11 8.28 -5.86 -1.13
CA GLN A 11 9.12 -6.86 -1.77
C GLN A 11 10.01 -6.18 -2.82
N CYS A 12 11.31 -6.36 -2.70
CA CYS A 12 12.26 -5.88 -3.69
C CYS A 12 12.07 -6.65 -5.00
N THR A 13 11.99 -5.95 -6.13
CA THR A 13 11.85 -6.56 -7.45
C THR A 13 13.16 -7.15 -7.99
N VAL A 14 14.32 -6.74 -7.44
CA VAL A 14 15.65 -7.19 -7.87
C VAL A 14 16.08 -8.46 -7.14
N CYS A 15 16.23 -8.40 -5.81
CA CYS A 15 16.72 -9.54 -5.01
C CYS A 15 15.61 -10.40 -4.40
N ARG A 16 14.32 -10.00 -4.57
CA ARG A 16 13.14 -10.65 -3.97
C ARG A 16 13.11 -10.67 -2.45
N SER A 17 14.02 -9.98 -1.77
CA SER A 17 13.95 -9.78 -0.33
C SER A 17 12.65 -9.06 0.04
N SER A 18 12.08 -9.44 1.18
CA SER A 18 10.81 -8.90 1.65
C SER A 18 10.95 -8.32 3.05
N SER A 19 10.42 -7.12 3.24
CA SER A 19 10.37 -6.44 4.53
C SER A 19 8.92 -6.32 4.99
N LEU A 20 8.71 -6.41 6.29
CA LEU A 20 7.39 -6.41 6.92
C LEU A 20 7.33 -5.29 7.96
N SER A 21 6.41 -4.35 7.77
CA SER A 21 6.08 -3.33 8.76
C SER A 21 4.74 -3.66 9.44
N ARG A 22 4.66 -3.34 10.72
CA ARG A 22 3.42 -3.43 11.52
C ARG A 22 3.12 -2.04 12.06
N ASP A 23 2.04 -1.46 11.58
CA ASP A 23 1.65 -0.10 11.89
C ASP A 23 0.32 -0.10 12.65
N VAL A 24 0.24 0.63 13.75
CA VAL A 24 -1.00 0.76 14.53
C VAL A 24 -1.80 1.93 13.96
N PHE A 25 -3.09 1.73 13.69
CA PHE A 25 -3.96 2.78 13.14
C PHE A 25 -5.23 2.96 13.97
N ARG A 26 -5.85 4.13 13.82
CA ARG A 26 -7.16 4.47 14.42
C ARG A 26 -8.23 4.73 13.36
N ASP A 27 -7.80 5.18 12.20
CA ASP A 27 -8.60 5.49 11.03
C ASP A 27 -7.88 5.01 9.75
N LEU A 28 -8.64 4.87 8.66
CA LEU A 28 -8.13 4.53 7.33
C LEU A 28 -8.47 5.69 6.38
N GLN A 29 -7.44 6.29 5.78
CA GLN A 29 -7.61 7.32 4.76
C GLN A 29 -7.78 6.67 3.39
N LEU A 30 -9.02 6.60 2.91
CA LEU A 30 -9.34 5.95 1.64
C LEU A 30 -9.28 6.96 0.48
N ALA A 31 -8.40 6.70 -0.48
CA ALA A 31 -8.30 7.48 -1.71
C ALA A 31 -9.34 7.03 -2.75
N PHE A 32 -9.81 7.97 -3.57
CA PHE A 32 -10.76 7.70 -4.65
C PHE A 32 -10.00 7.48 -5.96
N PRO A 33 -10.00 6.25 -6.53
CA PRO A 33 -9.40 6.01 -7.84
C PRO A 33 -10.26 6.59 -8.96
N GLU A 34 -9.67 6.86 -10.12
CA GLU A 34 -10.42 7.26 -11.31
C GLU A 34 -11.39 6.13 -11.74
N LYS A 35 -12.63 6.51 -12.07
CA LYS A 35 -13.64 5.59 -12.61
C LYS A 35 -14.23 6.14 -13.90
N PRO A 36 -14.64 5.25 -14.83
CA PRO A 36 -15.42 5.66 -15.99
C PRO A 36 -16.74 6.29 -15.52
N GLU A 37 -17.22 7.28 -16.28
CA GLU A 37 -18.42 8.05 -15.95
C GLU A 37 -19.64 7.15 -15.67
N GLY A 38 -20.37 7.46 -14.60
CA GLY A 38 -21.59 6.74 -14.21
C GLY A 38 -21.39 5.55 -13.25
N ARG A 39 -20.18 5.31 -12.74
CA ARG A 39 -19.89 4.23 -11.77
C ARG A 39 -19.58 4.78 -10.37
N GLU A 40 -20.44 4.50 -9.41
CA GLU A 40 -20.28 4.95 -8.02
C GLU A 40 -19.18 4.17 -7.27
N HIS A 41 -18.65 4.78 -6.19
CA HIS A 41 -17.76 4.11 -5.24
C HIS A 41 -18.54 3.50 -4.09
N SER A 42 -18.27 2.22 -3.82
CA SER A 42 -18.64 1.59 -2.55
C SER A 42 -17.45 1.64 -1.59
N VAL A 43 -17.73 1.68 -0.29
CA VAL A 43 -16.70 1.58 0.76
C VAL A 43 -15.84 0.32 0.55
N GLN A 44 -16.47 -0.79 0.17
CA GLN A 44 -15.77 -2.04 -0.15
C GLN A 44 -14.75 -1.85 -1.28
N SER A 45 -15.11 -1.18 -2.38
CA SER A 45 -14.19 -0.93 -3.49
C SER A 45 -13.03 -0.02 -3.10
N LEU A 46 -13.25 0.93 -2.17
CA LEU A 46 -12.20 1.81 -1.67
C LEU A 46 -11.24 1.09 -0.73
N LEU A 47 -11.75 0.16 0.10
CA LEU A 47 -10.92 -0.71 0.94
C LEU A 47 -10.08 -1.68 0.10
N GLU A 48 -10.66 -2.25 -0.94
CA GLU A 48 -9.94 -3.11 -1.89
C GLU A 48 -8.85 -2.33 -2.62
N TYR A 49 -9.13 -1.10 -3.04
CA TYR A 49 -8.14 -0.21 -3.63
C TYR A 49 -7.02 0.13 -2.65
N TYR A 50 -7.36 0.47 -1.41
CA TYR A 50 -6.38 0.75 -0.35
C TYR A 50 -5.45 -0.44 -0.07
N CYS A 51 -5.98 -1.66 -0.08
CA CYS A 51 -5.21 -2.89 0.13
C CYS A 51 -4.56 -3.45 -1.15
N SER A 52 -4.71 -2.76 -2.28
CA SER A 52 -4.14 -3.23 -3.55
C SER A 52 -2.62 -3.09 -3.56
N LYS A 53 -1.95 -3.95 -4.34
CA LYS A 53 -0.50 -3.87 -4.48
C LYS A 53 -0.14 -2.67 -5.34
N GLU A 54 0.83 -1.89 -4.88
CA GLU A 54 1.40 -0.78 -5.63
C GLU A 54 2.89 -1.00 -5.92
N SER A 55 3.38 -0.32 -6.97
CA SER A 55 4.81 -0.32 -7.32
C SER A 55 5.46 0.97 -6.84
N LEU A 56 6.36 0.84 -5.86
CA LEU A 56 7.14 1.94 -5.31
C LEU A 56 8.23 2.37 -6.30
N SER A 57 7.97 3.43 -7.06
CA SER A 57 8.83 3.92 -8.14
C SER A 57 8.96 5.45 -8.12
N GLY A 58 9.86 6.01 -8.93
CA GLY A 58 10.17 7.44 -8.94
C GLY A 58 10.74 7.92 -7.60
N ASP A 59 10.20 9.01 -7.07
CA ASP A 59 10.60 9.58 -5.78
C ASP A 59 10.21 8.72 -4.57
N ASN A 60 9.29 7.77 -4.75
CA ASN A 60 8.83 6.85 -3.70
C ASN A 60 9.59 5.50 -3.70
N LYS A 61 10.74 5.41 -4.38
CA LYS A 61 11.51 4.17 -4.46
C LYS A 61 11.93 3.67 -3.08
N TYR A 62 11.65 2.39 -2.82
CA TYR A 62 12.08 1.72 -1.59
C TYR A 62 13.59 1.41 -1.62
N GLN A 63 14.31 1.80 -0.57
CA GLN A 63 15.72 1.47 -0.40
C GLN A 63 15.86 0.07 0.21
N CYS A 64 16.16 -0.93 -0.63
CA CYS A 64 16.35 -2.30 -0.17
C CYS A 64 17.67 -2.43 0.62
N HIS A 65 17.59 -3.01 1.83
CA HIS A 65 18.75 -3.26 2.68
C HIS A 65 19.79 -4.20 2.03
N ASP A 66 19.35 -5.18 1.24
CA ASP A 66 20.25 -6.23 0.73
C ASP A 66 20.97 -5.86 -0.57
N CYS A 67 20.40 -4.97 -1.38
CA CYS A 67 21.00 -4.56 -2.66
C CYS A 67 21.19 -3.05 -2.83
N GLY A 68 20.90 -2.24 -1.80
CA GLY A 68 21.14 -0.79 -1.79
C GLY A 68 20.21 0.05 -2.66
N GLY A 69 19.41 -0.60 -3.52
CA GLY A 69 18.48 0.05 -4.47
C GLY A 69 19.16 0.44 -5.79
N LEU A 70 18.57 -0.01 -6.90
CA LEU A 70 18.64 0.60 -8.23
C LEU A 70 17.21 0.66 -8.79
#